data_AF-A0A8D8V945-F1
#
_entry.id   AF-A0A8D8V945-F1
#
_cell.length_a   1.000
_cell.length_b   1.000
_cell.length_c   1.000
_cell.angle_alpha   90.00
_cell.angle_beta   90.00
_cell.angle_gamma   90.00
#
_symmetry.space_group_name_H-M   'P 1'
#
loop_
_entity.id
_entity.type
_entity.pdbx_description
1 polymer ?
#
loop_
_entity_poly.entity_id
_entity_poly.type
_entity_poly.pdbx_seq_one_letter_code
_entity_poly.pdbx_strand_id
1 'polypeptide(L)'
;MPMIKIPYDKFGWFYTRNGSDVFDGHFNIDTGRNNIDNMGKVYEWQYANETSYYEESCNMVNGTSGSLFPPVKSKQERVTMFSPDLCRSISFDYSTEESIEDIKGYRYVGSEYMVDNGTLDPANLCFCNGECVPSGVLNVTSCRFGAPAFVSYPHFFRADPYYASLVHGMRPKRRKHEFYLTLEPVSLFF
;
A
#
# COMPACT_ATOMS: atom_id res chain seq x y z
N MET A 1 -25.20 19.10 -4.95
CA MET A 1 -24.21 18.07 -4.59
C MET A 1 -24.86 16.72 -4.83
N PRO A 2 -24.27 15.80 -5.62
CA PRO A 2 -24.78 14.45 -5.71
C PRO A 2 -24.80 13.82 -4.31
N MET A 3 -25.90 13.16 -3.93
CA MET A 3 -25.98 12.46 -2.65
C MET A 3 -24.99 11.30 -2.65
N ILE A 4 -24.00 11.38 -1.76
CA ILE A 4 -23.05 10.31 -1.51
C ILE A 4 -23.83 9.15 -0.87
N LYS A 5 -23.86 8.00 -1.54
CA LYS A 5 -24.50 6.78 -1.01
C LYS A 5 -23.50 6.02 -0.15
N ILE A 6 -23.62 6.14 1.16
CA ILE A 6 -22.79 5.41 2.13
C ILE A 6 -23.49 4.08 2.44
N PRO A 7 -22.83 2.91 2.27
CA PRO A 7 -23.47 1.61 2.45
C PRO A 7 -23.54 1.13 3.92
N TYR A 8 -23.36 2.02 4.88
CA TYR A 8 -23.28 1.69 6.32
C TYR A 8 -24.28 2.51 7.14
N ASP A 9 -24.78 1.93 8.23
CA ASP A 9 -25.70 2.55 9.18
C ASP A 9 -24.98 3.29 10.33
N LYS A 10 -23.67 3.04 10.53
CA LYS A 10 -22.85 3.70 11.57
C LYS A 10 -21.49 4.11 11.01
N PHE A 11 -20.84 5.03 11.71
CA PHE A 11 -19.49 5.49 11.41
C PHE A 11 -18.45 4.72 12.23
N GLY A 12 -17.37 4.29 11.58
CA GLY A 12 -16.17 3.75 12.23
C GLY A 12 -15.15 3.30 11.18
N TRP A 13 -13.86 3.45 11.48
CA TRP A 13 -12.77 3.13 10.55
C TRP A 13 -12.82 1.70 10.00
N PHE A 14 -13.19 0.75 10.85
CA PHE A 14 -13.26 -0.68 10.52
C PHE A 14 -14.63 -1.27 10.88
N TYR A 15 -15.68 -0.44 10.81
CA TYR A 15 -17.05 -0.90 11.09
C TYR A 15 -17.41 -2.07 10.16
N THR A 16 -18.04 -3.11 10.72
CA THR A 16 -18.37 -4.40 10.08
C THR A 16 -17.21 -5.26 9.57
N ARG A 17 -15.94 -4.90 9.79
CA ARG A 17 -14.79 -5.71 9.32
C ARG A 17 -14.58 -7.00 10.13
N ASN A 18 -14.95 -7.00 11.41
CA ASN A 18 -14.72 -8.16 12.26
C ASN A 18 -15.60 -9.35 11.84
N GLY A 19 -14.96 -10.48 11.53
CA GLY A 19 -15.65 -11.71 11.11
C GLY A 19 -16.24 -11.67 9.71
N SER A 20 -15.94 -10.65 8.90
CA SER A 20 -16.36 -10.58 7.51
C SER A 20 -15.43 -11.41 6.62
N ASP A 21 -16.01 -12.09 5.64
CA ASP A 21 -15.31 -12.83 4.58
C ASP A 21 -14.99 -11.98 3.35
N VAL A 22 -15.78 -10.92 3.09
CA VAL A 22 -15.72 -10.12 1.85
C VAL A 22 -15.37 -8.64 2.04
N PHE A 23 -15.11 -8.17 3.26
CA PHE A 23 -14.88 -6.73 3.51
C PHE A 23 -13.68 -6.18 2.72
N ASP A 24 -12.59 -6.94 2.64
CA ASP A 24 -11.39 -6.54 1.90
C ASP A 24 -11.49 -6.83 0.37
N GLY A 25 -12.63 -7.35 -0.08
CA GLY A 25 -12.92 -7.68 -1.47
C GLY A 25 -12.52 -9.09 -1.89
N HIS A 26 -12.94 -9.48 -3.09
CA HIS A 26 -12.58 -10.75 -3.70
C HIS A 26 -11.25 -10.64 -4.44
N PHE A 27 -10.32 -11.54 -4.16
CA PHE A 27 -9.02 -11.60 -4.81
C PHE A 27 -8.92 -12.83 -5.71
N ASN A 28 -8.43 -12.64 -6.93
CA ASN A 28 -7.99 -13.70 -7.81
C ASN A 28 -6.45 -13.74 -7.78
N ILE A 29 -5.90 -14.82 -7.22
CA ILE A 29 -4.47 -14.95 -6.90
C ILE A 29 -3.88 -16.15 -7.62
N ASP A 30 -2.71 -15.96 -8.23
CA ASP A 30 -1.96 -17.05 -8.85
C ASP A 30 -1.37 -18.00 -7.78
N THR A 31 -1.70 -19.28 -7.91
CA THR A 31 -1.20 -20.33 -7.03
C THR A 31 0.29 -20.63 -7.20
N GLY A 32 0.92 -20.17 -8.30
CA GLY A 32 2.30 -20.49 -8.65
C GLY A 32 2.49 -21.88 -9.26
N ARG A 33 1.41 -22.66 -9.48
CA ARG A 33 1.47 -24.04 -10.00
C ARG A 33 2.20 -24.16 -11.33
N ASN A 34 1.98 -23.20 -12.24
CA ASN A 34 2.58 -23.22 -13.58
C ASN A 34 3.92 -22.47 -13.62
N ASN A 35 4.09 -21.47 -12.74
CA ASN A 35 5.32 -20.73 -12.59
C ASN A 35 5.40 -20.18 -11.15
N ILE A 36 6.41 -20.59 -10.39
CA ILE A 36 6.61 -20.16 -9.00
C ILE A 36 6.84 -18.66 -8.89
N ASP A 37 7.35 -18.01 -9.94
CA ASP A 37 7.55 -16.56 -9.99
C ASP A 37 6.24 -15.77 -9.96
N ASN A 38 5.11 -16.42 -10.23
CA ASN A 38 3.79 -15.79 -10.14
C ASN A 38 3.13 -16.03 -8.79
N MET A 39 3.69 -16.86 -7.90
CA MET A 39 3.03 -17.23 -6.64
C MET A 39 2.59 -16.00 -5.84
N GLY A 40 1.32 -15.96 -5.46
CA GLY A 40 0.76 -14.86 -4.68
C GLY A 40 0.43 -13.60 -5.50
N LYS A 41 0.75 -13.55 -6.79
CA LYS A 41 0.40 -12.43 -7.67
C LYS A 41 -1.11 -12.29 -7.78
N VAL A 42 -1.61 -11.08 -7.55
CA VAL A 42 -3.01 -10.73 -7.73
C VAL A 42 -3.21 -10.38 -9.20
N TYR A 43 -4.16 -11.07 -9.86
CA TYR A 43 -4.60 -10.70 -11.21
C TYR A 43 -5.78 -9.76 -11.19
N GLU A 44 -6.70 -9.97 -10.25
CA GLU A 44 -7.95 -9.21 -10.16
C GLU A 44 -8.30 -8.97 -8.69
N TRP A 45 -8.81 -7.77 -8.42
CA TRP A 45 -9.47 -7.42 -7.19
C TRP A 45 -10.88 -6.92 -7.51
N GLN A 46 -11.89 -7.45 -6.84
CA GLN A 46 -13.30 -7.23 -7.18
C GLN A 46 -13.62 -7.49 -8.67
N TYR A 47 -13.07 -8.57 -9.21
CA TYR A 47 -13.29 -9.02 -10.60
C TYR A 47 -12.77 -8.04 -11.67
N ALA A 48 -11.86 -7.14 -11.32
CA ALA A 48 -11.19 -6.23 -12.22
C ALA A 48 -9.68 -6.18 -11.96
N ASN A 49 -8.88 -6.00 -13.01
CA ASN A 49 -7.44 -5.79 -12.92
C ASN A 49 -7.07 -4.30 -12.73
N GLU A 50 -8.07 -3.41 -12.76
CA GLU A 50 -7.96 -1.97 -12.58
C GLU A 50 -9.05 -1.49 -11.60
N THR A 51 -8.70 -0.52 -10.76
CA THR A 51 -9.64 0.16 -9.87
C THR A 51 -10.27 1.37 -10.55
N SER A 52 -11.38 1.86 -10.02
CA SER A 52 -12.03 3.10 -10.48
C SER A 52 -11.62 4.34 -9.68
N TYR A 53 -10.61 4.22 -8.80
CA TYR A 53 -10.26 5.26 -7.82
C TYR A 53 -9.21 6.26 -8.30
N TYR A 54 -8.42 5.86 -9.30
CA TYR A 54 -7.34 6.64 -9.90
C TYR A 54 -7.43 6.49 -11.42
N GLU A 55 -6.67 7.30 -12.15
CA GLU A 55 -6.56 7.25 -13.60
C GLU A 55 -5.19 6.71 -14.04
N GLU A 56 -5.06 6.41 -15.34
CA GLU A 56 -3.82 5.95 -15.96
C GLU A 56 -3.19 4.76 -15.22
N SER A 57 -1.86 4.70 -15.13
CA SER A 57 -1.15 3.58 -14.49
C SER A 57 -1.41 3.42 -12.99
N CYS A 58 -1.93 4.45 -12.32
CA CYS A 58 -2.20 4.46 -10.88
C CYS A 58 -3.38 3.55 -10.48
N ASN A 59 -4.25 3.23 -11.43
CA ASN A 59 -5.45 2.43 -11.18
C ASN A 59 -5.17 0.91 -11.15
N MET A 60 -4.00 0.48 -11.61
CA MET A 60 -3.66 -0.92 -11.82
C MET A 60 -3.55 -1.71 -10.51
N VAL A 61 -4.14 -2.92 -10.50
CA VAL A 61 -3.98 -3.91 -9.43
C VAL A 61 -2.71 -4.73 -9.72
N ASN A 62 -1.64 -4.44 -8.99
CA ASN A 62 -0.31 -4.99 -9.21
C ASN A 62 0.28 -5.61 -7.94
N GLY A 63 1.18 -6.56 -8.13
CA GLY A 63 1.89 -7.21 -7.03
C GLY A 63 1.09 -8.34 -6.40
N THR A 64 1.31 -8.58 -5.10
CA THR A 64 0.64 -9.65 -4.34
C THR A 64 -0.39 -9.08 -3.36
N SER A 65 -1.09 -9.95 -2.63
CA SER A 65 -1.97 -9.54 -1.52
C SER A 65 -1.20 -9.11 -0.26
N GLY A 66 0.14 -9.15 -0.27
CA GLY A 66 0.98 -8.86 0.89
C GLY A 66 1.14 -10.02 1.88
N SER A 67 0.37 -11.10 1.73
CA SER A 67 0.47 -12.31 2.55
C SER A 67 1.48 -13.33 2.02
N LEU A 68 1.72 -13.33 0.71
CA LEU A 68 2.68 -14.22 0.03
C LEU A 68 3.41 -13.42 -1.04
N PHE A 69 4.69 -13.71 -1.24
CA PHE A 69 5.52 -13.11 -2.28
C PHE A 69 6.22 -14.19 -3.12
N PRO A 70 6.45 -13.95 -4.43
CA PRO A 70 7.20 -14.86 -5.28
C PRO A 70 8.72 -14.75 -5.06
N PRO A 71 9.51 -15.84 -5.23
CA PRO A 71 10.96 -15.89 -4.93
C PRO A 71 11.73 -14.64 -5.36
N VAL A 72 12.45 -14.01 -4.42
CA VAL A 72 13.19 -12.76 -4.70
C VAL A 72 14.46 -13.12 -5.46
N LYS A 73 14.46 -12.86 -6.77
CA LYS A 73 15.60 -13.15 -7.65
C LYS A 73 16.74 -12.16 -7.48
N SER A 74 16.41 -10.92 -7.11
CA SER A 74 17.35 -9.81 -7.08
C SER A 74 16.98 -8.82 -5.97
N LYS A 75 18.00 -8.35 -5.23
CA LYS A 75 17.84 -7.28 -4.24
C LYS A 75 17.47 -5.94 -4.88
N GLN A 76 17.68 -5.76 -6.18
CA GLN A 76 17.34 -4.54 -6.91
C GLN A 76 15.85 -4.50 -7.30
N GLU A 77 15.17 -5.64 -7.26
CA GLU A 77 13.75 -5.73 -7.60
C GLU A 77 12.89 -5.19 -6.45
N ARG A 78 11.96 -4.29 -6.79
CA ARG A 78 10.96 -3.80 -5.84
C ARG A 78 9.92 -4.87 -5.59
N VAL A 79 9.52 -5.00 -4.33
CA VAL A 79 8.40 -5.85 -3.97
C VAL A 79 7.14 -5.00 -3.96
N THR A 80 6.06 -5.46 -4.60
CA THR A 80 4.81 -4.71 -4.71
C THR A 80 3.67 -5.52 -4.14
N MET A 81 2.76 -4.86 -3.43
CA MET A 81 1.49 -5.45 -3.00
C MET A 81 0.32 -4.51 -3.27
N PHE A 82 -0.84 -5.09 -3.55
CA PHE A 82 -2.09 -4.37 -3.63
C PHE A 82 -2.73 -4.30 -2.25
N SER A 83 -3.05 -3.08 -1.78
CA SER A 83 -3.72 -2.86 -0.51
C SER A 83 -5.13 -2.32 -0.74
N PRO A 84 -6.20 -3.09 -0.46
CA PRO A 84 -7.57 -2.57 -0.50
C PRO A 84 -7.78 -1.39 0.45
N ASP A 85 -7.03 -1.36 1.56
CA ASP A 85 -7.14 -0.29 2.54
C ASP A 85 -6.59 1.05 2.04
N LEU A 86 -5.57 1.00 1.17
CA LEU A 86 -5.00 2.17 0.47
C LEU A 86 -5.58 2.36 -0.94
N CYS A 87 -6.36 1.38 -1.41
CA CYS A 87 -7.06 1.41 -2.68
C CYS A 87 -6.12 1.48 -3.90
N ARG A 88 -4.88 1.04 -3.73
CA ARG A 88 -3.82 1.05 -4.75
C ARG A 88 -2.75 0.01 -4.48
N SER A 89 -1.92 -0.20 -5.48
CA SER A 89 -0.65 -0.91 -5.36
C SER A 89 0.41 -0.02 -4.70
N ILE A 90 1.21 -0.61 -3.81
CA ILE A 90 2.33 0.05 -3.14
C ILE A 90 3.59 -0.83 -3.22
N SER A 91 4.73 -0.18 -3.42
CA SER A 91 6.01 -0.85 -3.63
C SER A 91 7.00 -0.55 -2.52
N PHE A 92 7.88 -1.52 -2.26
CA PHE A 92 8.91 -1.47 -1.24
C PHE A 92 10.28 -1.66 -1.89
N ASP A 93 11.25 -0.86 -1.45
CA ASP A 93 12.61 -0.91 -1.92
C ASP A 93 13.47 -1.75 -0.97
N TYR A 94 14.40 -2.54 -1.50
CA TYR A 94 15.37 -3.23 -0.67
C TYR A 94 16.19 -2.22 0.16
N SER A 95 16.34 -2.51 1.44
CA SER A 95 17.12 -1.68 2.36
C SER A 95 18.39 -2.38 2.82
N THR A 96 18.26 -3.58 3.39
CA THR A 96 19.40 -4.30 3.99
C THR A 96 19.12 -5.79 4.08
N GLU A 97 20.18 -6.56 4.27
CA GLU A 97 20.08 -7.95 4.72
C GLU A 97 20.07 -7.97 6.24
N GLU A 98 19.28 -8.85 6.83
CA GLU A 98 19.24 -9.09 8.26
C GLU A 98 19.03 -10.58 8.57
N SER A 99 19.18 -10.95 9.83
CA SER A 99 18.88 -12.28 10.31
C SER A 99 17.88 -12.20 11.45
N ILE A 100 16.82 -13.00 11.36
CA ILE A 100 15.78 -13.14 12.38
C ILE A 100 15.79 -14.61 12.76
N GLU A 101 16.10 -14.91 14.02
CA GLU A 101 16.18 -16.30 14.52
C GLU A 101 17.06 -17.21 13.64
N ASP A 102 18.24 -16.71 13.25
CA ASP A 102 19.21 -17.37 12.36
C ASP A 102 18.72 -17.63 10.93
N ILE A 103 17.54 -17.13 10.56
CA ILE A 103 17.01 -17.15 9.19
C ILE A 103 17.45 -15.87 8.48
N LYS A 104 18.10 -16.02 7.33
CA LYS A 104 18.51 -14.90 6.48
C LYS A 104 17.28 -14.24 5.84
N GLY A 105 17.15 -12.92 5.98
CA GLY A 105 16.06 -12.15 5.42
C GLY A 105 16.54 -10.89 4.68
N TYR A 106 15.79 -10.49 3.67
CA TYR A 106 15.95 -9.22 2.99
C TYR A 106 14.89 -8.25 3.47
N ARG A 107 15.32 -7.14 4.07
CA ARG A 107 14.43 -6.08 4.52
C ARG A 107 14.10 -5.16 3.35
N TYR A 108 12.81 -5.04 3.07
CA TYR A 108 12.19 -4.12 2.14
C TYR A 108 11.46 -3.01 2.91
N VAL A 109 11.57 -1.76 2.48
CA VAL A 109 10.99 -0.61 3.19
C VAL A 109 10.10 0.21 2.26
N GLY A 110 9.01 0.75 2.82
CA GLY A 110 8.20 1.73 2.13
C GLY A 110 8.91 3.08 2.15
N SER A 111 9.43 3.53 1.01
CA SER A 111 10.18 4.77 0.85
C SER A 111 9.27 6.00 0.74
N GLU A 112 9.87 7.19 0.64
CA GLU A 112 9.13 8.43 0.33
C GLU A 112 8.38 8.35 -1.01
N TYR A 113 8.84 7.54 -1.96
CA TYR A 113 8.15 7.30 -3.24
C TYR A 113 6.75 6.67 -3.06
N MET A 114 6.51 5.92 -1.98
CA MET A 114 5.20 5.31 -1.73
C MET A 114 4.11 6.35 -1.42
N VAL A 115 4.51 7.48 -0.81
CA VAL A 115 3.61 8.56 -0.38
C VAL A 115 3.88 9.86 -1.14
N ASP A 116 4.56 9.75 -2.28
CA ASP A 116 4.90 10.88 -3.13
C ASP A 116 3.67 11.42 -3.88
N ASN A 117 3.71 12.71 -4.18
CA ASN A 117 2.67 13.44 -4.91
C ASN A 117 3.04 13.71 -6.38
N GLY A 118 4.05 13.02 -6.91
CA GLY A 118 4.57 13.23 -8.26
C GLY A 118 5.82 14.12 -8.34
N THR A 119 6.31 14.64 -7.21
CA THR A 119 7.51 15.51 -7.19
C THR A 119 8.80 14.71 -7.23
N LEU A 120 8.83 13.51 -6.63
CA LEU A 120 9.98 12.62 -6.65
C LEU A 120 9.94 11.65 -7.84
N ASP A 121 8.75 11.16 -8.18
CA ASP A 121 8.51 10.30 -9.34
C ASP A 121 7.26 10.79 -10.10
N PRO A 122 7.40 11.34 -11.32
CA PRO A 122 6.28 11.80 -12.12
C PRO A 122 5.18 10.75 -12.34
N ALA A 123 5.50 9.45 -12.28
CA ALA A 123 4.51 8.38 -12.40
C ALA A 123 3.50 8.38 -11.24
N ASN A 124 3.82 9.00 -10.10
CA ASN A 124 2.91 9.10 -8.97
C ASN A 124 1.90 10.25 -9.08
N LEU A 125 1.99 11.12 -10.10
CA LEU A 125 1.12 12.29 -10.23
C LEU A 125 -0.37 11.90 -10.31
N CYS A 126 -0.69 10.78 -10.96
CA CYS A 126 -2.06 10.29 -11.08
C CYS A 126 -2.71 9.88 -9.73
N PHE A 127 -1.94 9.72 -8.65
CA PHE A 127 -2.49 9.45 -7.31
C PHE A 127 -3.08 10.68 -6.63
N CYS A 128 -2.80 11.90 -7.12
CA CYS A 128 -3.42 13.10 -6.58
C CYS A 128 -4.93 13.14 -6.84
N ASN A 129 -5.37 12.62 -7.99
CA ASN A 129 -6.77 12.58 -8.43
C ASN A 129 -7.49 13.94 -8.22
N GLY A 130 -6.91 15.00 -8.80
CA GLY A 130 -7.31 16.39 -8.59
C GLY A 130 -6.13 17.28 -8.18
N GLU A 131 -6.38 18.23 -7.28
CA GLU A 131 -5.33 19.10 -6.74
C GLU A 131 -4.40 18.31 -5.82
N CYS A 132 -3.11 18.25 -6.18
CA CYS A 132 -2.09 17.61 -5.35
C CYS A 132 -1.89 18.40 -4.05
N VAL A 133 -1.84 17.68 -2.94
CA VAL A 133 -1.40 18.19 -1.63
C VAL A 133 0.11 17.99 -1.49
N PRO A 134 0.77 18.63 -0.49
CA PRO A 134 2.18 18.35 -0.20
C PRO A 134 2.46 16.85 -0.03
N SER A 135 3.67 16.43 -0.40
CA SER A 135 4.07 15.02 -0.41
C SER A 135 4.01 14.39 1.00
N GLY A 136 3.70 13.11 1.10
CA GLY A 136 3.68 12.37 2.36
C GLY A 136 2.32 11.86 2.85
N VAL A 137 1.26 12.11 2.10
CA VAL A 137 -0.10 11.65 2.41
C VAL A 137 -0.77 11.09 1.15
N LEU A 138 -1.57 10.04 1.34
CA LEU A 138 -2.36 9.39 0.31
C LEU A 138 -3.82 9.79 0.46
N ASN A 139 -4.39 10.40 -0.57
CA ASN A 139 -5.83 10.69 -0.61
C ASN A 139 -6.61 9.40 -0.89
N VAL A 140 -7.42 8.97 0.08
CA VAL A 140 -8.27 7.77 -0.02
C VAL A 140 -9.76 8.14 -0.07
N THR A 141 -10.08 9.41 -0.33
CA THR A 141 -11.46 9.91 -0.34
C THR A 141 -12.36 9.13 -1.30
N SER A 142 -11.85 8.82 -2.51
CA SER A 142 -12.60 8.11 -3.56
C SER A 142 -13.05 6.71 -3.13
N CYS A 143 -12.20 5.99 -2.41
CA CYS A 143 -12.50 4.64 -1.95
C CYS A 143 -13.06 4.56 -0.51
N ARG A 144 -13.13 5.69 0.20
CA ARG A 144 -13.78 5.82 1.52
C ARG A 144 -15.12 6.54 1.42
N PHE A 145 -15.89 6.23 0.37
CA PHE A 145 -17.25 6.71 0.17
C PHE A 145 -17.36 8.24 0.26
N GLY A 146 -16.37 8.97 -0.25
CA GLY A 146 -16.34 10.44 -0.25
C GLY A 146 -15.97 11.08 1.09
N ALA A 147 -15.62 10.32 2.13
CA ALA A 147 -15.09 10.88 3.37
C ALA A 147 -13.69 11.50 3.11
N PRO A 148 -13.39 12.72 3.60
CA PRO A 148 -12.13 13.42 3.35
C PRO A 148 -10.98 12.80 4.17
N ALA A 149 -10.59 11.57 3.83
CA ALA A 149 -9.63 10.77 4.55
C ALA A 149 -8.29 10.70 3.81
N PHE A 150 -7.22 10.84 4.59
CA PHE A 150 -5.84 10.75 4.13
C PHE A 150 -5.07 9.76 4.99
N VAL A 151 -4.21 8.95 4.35
CA VAL A 151 -3.32 8.01 5.02
C VAL A 151 -1.90 8.51 4.93
N SER A 152 -1.12 8.36 6.00
CA SER A 152 0.30 8.70 6.04
C SER A 152 1.07 7.67 6.85
N TYR A 153 2.40 7.73 6.81
CA TYR A 153 3.18 7.01 7.81
C TYR A 153 3.00 7.63 9.20
N PRO A 154 3.19 6.85 10.28
CA PRO A 154 2.98 7.34 11.64
C PRO A 154 3.78 8.61 11.96
N HIS A 155 3.13 9.56 12.61
CA HIS A 155 3.66 10.91 12.89
C HIS A 155 4.20 11.65 11.66
N PHE A 156 3.61 11.44 10.47
CA PHE A 156 4.04 12.08 9.23
C PHE A 156 5.51 11.79 8.89
N PHE A 157 5.99 10.59 9.23
CA PHE A 157 7.31 10.14 8.80
C PHE A 157 7.37 10.16 7.26
N ARG A 158 8.49 10.61 6.67
CA ARG A 158 8.65 10.79 5.20
C ARG A 158 7.64 11.71 4.51
N ALA A 159 6.93 12.55 5.27
CA ALA A 159 6.04 13.56 4.73
C ALA A 159 6.65 14.96 4.77
N ASP A 160 6.05 15.90 4.02
CA ASP A 160 6.38 17.30 4.09
C ASP A 160 6.32 17.80 5.55
N PRO A 161 7.36 18.52 6.04
CA PRO A 161 7.39 19.07 7.40
C PRO A 161 6.18 19.92 7.76
N TYR A 162 5.49 20.50 6.77
CA TYR A 162 4.21 21.19 6.91
C TYR A 162 3.25 20.40 7.81
N TYR A 163 3.04 19.11 7.55
CA TYR A 163 2.07 18.30 8.29
C TYR A 163 2.43 18.13 9.77
N ALA A 164 3.68 17.77 10.05
CA ALA A 164 4.15 17.59 11.42
C ALA A 164 4.19 18.90 12.20
N SER A 165 4.40 20.05 11.52
CA SER A 165 4.43 21.36 12.17
C SER A 165 3.05 21.84 12.64
N LEU A 166 1.97 21.39 12.00
CA LEU A 166 0.60 21.81 12.32
C LEU A 166 -0.04 21.04 13.48
N VAL A 167 0.53 19.89 13.85
CA VAL A 167 -0.04 19.03 14.90
C VAL A 167 0.97 18.87 16.04
N HIS A 168 0.59 19.34 17.23
CA HIS A 168 1.42 19.19 18.41
C HIS A 168 1.66 17.70 18.75
N GLY A 169 2.90 17.35 19.08
CA GLY A 169 3.28 15.99 19.47
C GLY A 169 3.75 15.09 18.33
N MET A 170 3.78 15.58 17.08
CA MET A 170 4.37 14.83 15.97
C MET A 170 5.89 14.71 16.12
N ARG A 171 6.39 13.46 16.15
CA ARG A 171 7.80 13.14 16.36
C ARG A 171 8.20 12.00 15.43
N PRO A 172 8.33 12.26 14.11
CA PRO A 172 8.69 11.24 13.14
C PRO A 172 10.03 10.60 13.51
N LYS A 173 10.05 9.27 13.62
CA LYS A 173 11.25 8.49 13.98
C LYS A 173 11.32 7.25 13.12
N ARG A 174 12.34 7.15 12.26
CA ARG A 174 12.55 5.99 11.37
C ARG A 174 12.39 4.65 12.10
N ARG A 175 13.13 4.45 13.20
CA ARG A 175 13.08 3.20 13.99
C ARG A 175 11.68 2.80 14.49
N LYS A 176 10.74 3.74 14.60
CA LYS A 176 9.38 3.49 15.10
C LYS A 176 8.32 3.50 14.01
N HIS A 177 8.52 4.27 12.95
CA HIS A 177 7.47 4.64 12.00
C HIS A 177 7.81 4.24 10.56
N GLU A 178 8.97 3.63 10.32
CA GLU A 178 9.29 3.03 9.03
C GLU A 178 8.43 1.78 8.82
N PHE A 179 7.74 1.74 7.69
CA PHE A 179 7.06 0.54 7.24
C PHE A 179 8.06 -0.36 6.52
N TYR A 180 8.19 -1.60 6.98
CA TYR A 180 9.07 -2.58 6.37
C TYR A 180 8.46 -3.97 6.37
N LEU A 181 8.95 -4.78 5.44
CA LEU A 181 8.73 -6.21 5.32
C LEU A 181 10.10 -6.87 5.34
N THR A 182 10.25 -7.98 6.02
CA THR A 182 11.44 -8.81 5.90
C THR A 182 11.02 -10.06 5.16
N LEU A 183 11.75 -10.44 4.11
CA LEU A 183 11.42 -11.57 3.23
C LEU A 183 12.57 -12.59 3.18
N GLU A 184 12.28 -13.85 3.48
CA GLU A 184 13.26 -14.95 3.39
C GLU A 184 13.44 -15.30 1.92
N PRO A 185 14.65 -15.17 1.34
CA PRO A 185 14.82 -15.11 -0.11
C PRO A 185 14.38 -16.34 -0.91
N VAL A 186 14.31 -17.53 -0.31
CA VAL A 186 14.07 -18.79 -1.02
C VAL A 186 12.59 -19.18 -1.02
N SER A 187 12.02 -19.34 0.17
CA SER A 187 10.65 -19.77 0.42
C SER A 187 9.68 -18.60 0.60
N LEU A 188 10.19 -17.44 1.05
CA LEU A 188 9.43 -16.19 1.25
C LEU A 188 8.23 -16.30 2.19
N PHE A 189 8.30 -17.26 3.11
CA PHE A 189 7.44 -17.32 4.28
C PHE A 189 8.20 -16.80 5.50
N PHE A 190 7.47 -16.14 6.40
CA PHE A 190 7.82 -16.00 7.81
C PHE A 190 6.62 -16.39 8.65
#